data_AF-A0A843TD99-F1
#
_entry.id   AF-A0A843TD99-F1
#
_cell.length_a   1.000
_cell.length_b   1.000
_cell.length_c   1.000
_cell.angle_alpha   90.00
_cell.angle_beta   90.00
_cell.angle_gamma   90.00
#
_symmetry.space_group_name_H-M   'P 1'
#
loop_
_entity.id
_entity.type
_entity.pdbx_description
1 polymer ?
#
loop_
_entity_poly.entity_id
_entity_poly.type
_entity_poly.pdbx_seq_one_letter_code
_entity_poly.pdbx_strand_id
1 'polypeptide(L)'
;MFSYQLYNLVHIVGLVLVMAGLGGMIVTVIAGGEQRSVWARRSAAAFHGLGIFLILLGGFGMLARLGLVRGTPWPGWVWVKAFVWGTLALAAFLPYRYPKTAKPLLLLLPVLGGFAAYMAIYKPL
;
A
#
# COMPACT_ATOMS: atom_id res chain seq x y z
N MET A 1 15.54 -3.40 -20.76
CA MET A 1 15.11 -3.60 -19.35
C MET A 1 15.01 -2.23 -18.68
N PHE A 2 13.95 -1.93 -17.92
CA PHE A 2 13.76 -0.61 -17.29
C PHE A 2 14.71 -0.36 -16.10
N SER A 3 14.98 0.92 -15.79
CA SER A 3 15.90 1.34 -14.72
C SER A 3 15.32 1.13 -13.32
N TYR A 4 16.20 1.08 -12.31
CA TYR A 4 15.79 1.04 -10.90
C TYR A 4 14.93 2.26 -10.53
N GLN A 5 15.30 3.44 -11.04
CA GLN A 5 14.62 4.71 -10.78
C GLN A 5 13.18 4.68 -11.29
N LEU A 6 12.92 4.08 -12.46
CA LEU A 6 11.56 3.93 -12.97
C LEU A 6 10.72 3.04 -12.05
N TYR A 7 11.25 1.90 -11.62
CA TYR A 7 10.54 1.01 -10.70
C TYR A 7 10.30 1.68 -9.33
N ASN A 8 11.25 2.47 -8.85
CA ASN A 8 11.08 3.25 -7.63
C ASN A 8 9.95 4.30 -7.77
N LEU A 9 9.91 5.02 -8.90
CA LEU A 9 8.82 5.95 -9.19
C LEU A 9 7.47 5.24 -9.22
N VAL A 10 7.37 4.12 -9.94
CA VAL A 10 6.16 3.28 -9.99
C VAL A 10 5.74 2.82 -8.60
N HIS A 11 6.70 2.42 -7.75
CA HIS A 11 6.43 1.99 -6.39
C HIS A 11 5.88 3.13 -5.50
N ILE A 12 6.48 4.33 -5.60
CA ILE A 12 6.02 5.51 -4.86
C ILE A 12 4.64 5.96 -5.32
N VAL A 13 4.39 5.98 -6.64
CA VAL A 13 3.04 6.27 -7.17
C VAL A 13 2.04 5.25 -6.65
N GLY A 14 2.41 3.97 -6.63
CA GLY A 14 1.60 2.90 -6.04
C GLY A 14 1.26 3.18 -4.58
N LEU A 15 2.27 3.54 -3.76
CA LEU A 15 2.09 3.90 -2.35
C LEU A 15 1.13 5.08 -2.17
N VAL A 16 1.29 6.16 -2.93
CA VAL A 16 0.40 7.33 -2.87
C VAL A 16 -1.05 6.92 -3.18
N LEU A 17 -1.26 6.10 -4.21
CA LEU A 17 -2.59 5.61 -4.58
C LEU A 17 -3.19 4.67 -3.51
N VAL A 18 -2.39 3.80 -2.89
CA VAL A 18 -2.84 2.95 -1.77
C VAL A 18 -3.34 3.81 -0.61
N MET A 19 -2.56 4.82 -0.22
CA MET A 19 -2.87 5.73 0.88
C MET A 19 -4.12 6.57 0.57
N ALA A 20 -4.19 7.15 -0.62
CA ALA A 20 -5.34 7.95 -1.05
C ALA A 20 -6.62 7.10 -1.16
N GLY A 21 -6.54 5.92 -1.77
CA GLY A 21 -7.66 5.01 -1.93
C GLY A 21 -8.18 4.49 -0.60
N LEU A 22 -7.31 3.98 0.26
CA LEU A 22 -7.70 3.45 1.57
C LEU A 22 -8.18 4.55 2.52
N GLY A 23 -7.48 5.68 2.56
CA GLY A 23 -7.92 6.86 3.32
C GLY A 23 -9.30 7.36 2.87
N GLY A 24 -9.54 7.43 1.56
CA GLY A 24 -10.85 7.78 0.99
C GLY A 24 -11.96 6.82 1.40
N MET A 25 -11.71 5.51 1.38
CA MET A 25 -12.66 4.51 1.86
C MET A 25 -12.97 4.67 3.35
N ILE A 26 -11.93 4.85 4.18
CA ILE A 26 -12.06 5.03 5.62
C ILE A 26 -12.87 6.29 5.96
N VAL A 27 -12.52 7.43 5.38
CA VAL A 27 -13.21 8.71 5.64
C VAL A 27 -14.67 8.66 5.19
N THR A 28 -14.96 8.00 4.06
CA THR A 28 -16.33 7.79 3.58
C THR A 28 -17.17 7.04 4.61
N VAL A 29 -16.62 5.98 5.21
CA VAL A 29 -17.31 5.21 6.25
C VAL A 29 -17.47 6.03 7.53
N ILE A 30 -16.43 6.75 7.97
CA ILE A 30 -16.48 7.58 9.19
C ILE A 30 -17.54 8.67 9.07
N ALA A 31 -17.68 9.28 7.88
CA ALA A 31 -18.67 10.32 7.61
C ALA A 31 -20.12 9.81 7.51
N GLY A 32 -20.39 8.52 7.75
CA GLY A 32 -21.70 7.90 7.58
C GLY A 32 -22.12 7.78 6.11
N GLY A 33 -21.15 7.85 5.19
CA GLY A 33 -21.35 8.09 3.77
C GLY A 33 -21.64 6.85 2.92
N GLU A 34 -22.18 5.77 3.47
CA GLU A 34 -22.52 4.57 2.66
C GLU A 34 -23.46 4.92 1.48
N GLN A 35 -24.25 6.01 1.59
CA GLN A 35 -25.19 6.47 0.57
C GLN A 35 -24.78 7.71 -0.25
N ARG A 36 -23.64 8.38 0.04
CA ARG A 36 -23.45 9.77 -0.43
C ARG A 36 -22.76 9.95 -1.79
N SER A 37 -21.98 8.98 -2.29
CA SER A 37 -21.42 9.04 -3.67
C SER A 37 -20.90 7.69 -4.15
N VAL A 38 -21.60 7.07 -5.11
CA VAL A 38 -21.15 5.83 -5.79
C VAL A 38 -19.81 6.06 -6.50
N TRP A 39 -19.61 7.25 -7.06
CA TRP A 39 -18.37 7.63 -7.72
C TRP A 39 -17.20 7.64 -6.73
N ALA A 40 -17.34 8.29 -5.57
CA ALA A 40 -16.26 8.37 -4.58
C ALA A 40 -15.82 6.98 -4.11
N ARG A 41 -16.77 6.07 -3.83
CA ARG A 41 -16.49 4.69 -3.43
C ARG A 41 -15.73 3.92 -4.52
N ARG A 42 -16.18 4.03 -5.77
CA ARG A 42 -15.55 3.34 -6.91
C ARG A 42 -14.15 3.88 -7.18
N SER A 43 -13.97 5.20 -7.17
CA SER A 43 -12.67 5.83 -7.35
C SER A 43 -11.69 5.45 -6.24
N ALA A 44 -12.13 5.44 -4.98
CA ALA A 44 -11.29 5.04 -3.85
C ALA A 44 -10.86 3.56 -3.94
N ALA A 45 -11.78 2.66 -4.30
CA ALA A 45 -11.46 1.25 -4.52
C ALA A 45 -10.51 1.05 -5.72
N ALA A 46 -10.73 1.77 -6.82
CA ALA A 46 -9.89 1.71 -8.01
C ALA A 46 -8.47 2.22 -7.73
N PHE A 47 -8.34 3.35 -7.03
CA PHE A 47 -7.03 3.87 -6.60
C PHE A 47 -6.31 2.89 -5.68
N HIS A 48 -7.02 2.29 -4.72
CA HIS A 48 -6.39 1.32 -3.85
C HIS A 48 -5.91 0.07 -4.62
N GLY A 49 -6.77 -0.52 -5.46
CA GLY A 49 -6.41 -1.69 -6.25
C GLY A 49 -5.26 -1.43 -7.23
N LEU A 50 -5.32 -0.32 -7.97
CA LEU A 50 -4.22 0.11 -8.85
C LEU A 50 -2.95 0.40 -8.05
N GLY A 51 -3.08 1.03 -6.88
CA GLY A 51 -1.97 1.31 -5.99
C GLY A 51 -1.26 0.04 -5.53
N ILE A 52 -2.01 -0.99 -5.09
CA ILE A 52 -1.46 -2.29 -4.71
C ILE A 52 -0.79 -2.98 -5.91
N PHE A 53 -1.37 -2.90 -7.09
CA PHE A 53 -0.72 -3.43 -8.28
C PHE A 53 0.62 -2.75 -8.56
N LEU A 54 0.65 -1.41 -8.58
CA LEU A 54 1.85 -0.64 -8.88
C LEU A 54 2.93 -0.76 -7.78
N ILE A 55 2.54 -0.82 -6.51
CA ILE A 55 3.50 -0.99 -5.41
C ILE A 55 4.21 -2.34 -5.52
N LEU A 56 3.50 -3.41 -5.87
CA LEU A 56 4.11 -4.72 -6.09
C LEU A 56 4.96 -4.72 -7.38
N LEU A 57 4.44 -4.18 -8.48
CA LEU A 57 5.17 -4.10 -9.76
C LEU A 57 6.50 -3.34 -9.60
N GLY A 58 6.47 -2.16 -8.98
CA GLY A 58 7.66 -1.37 -8.69
C GLY A 58 8.58 -2.05 -7.68
N GLY A 59 8.03 -2.67 -6.64
CA GLY A 59 8.78 -3.36 -5.59
C GLY A 59 9.59 -4.54 -6.15
N PHE A 60 8.93 -5.46 -6.84
CA PHE A 60 9.60 -6.61 -7.47
C PHE A 60 10.53 -6.19 -8.61
N GLY A 61 10.15 -5.15 -9.38
CA GLY A 61 11.03 -4.57 -10.38
C GLY A 61 12.34 -4.05 -9.79
N MET A 62 12.29 -3.36 -8.65
CA MET A 62 13.48 -2.94 -7.90
C MET A 62 14.29 -4.14 -7.38
N LEU A 63 13.64 -5.17 -6.81
CA LEU A 63 14.33 -6.38 -6.35
C LEU A 63 15.09 -7.08 -7.48
N ALA A 64 14.52 -7.11 -8.69
CA ALA A 64 15.19 -7.63 -9.88
C ALA A 64 16.44 -6.84 -10.27
N ARG A 65 16.42 -5.51 -10.12
CA ARG A 65 17.60 -4.66 -10.36
C ARG A 65 18.68 -4.82 -9.30
N LEU A 66 18.28 -5.19 -8.08
CA LEU A 66 19.20 -5.49 -6.98
C LEU A 66 19.73 -6.94 -7.00
N GLY A 67 19.29 -7.77 -7.95
CA GLY A 67 19.71 -9.18 -8.04
C GLY A 67 19.08 -10.10 -6.97
N LEU A 68 18.07 -9.63 -6.24
CA LEU A 68 17.47 -10.32 -5.09
C LEU A 68 16.34 -11.32 -5.45
N VAL A 69 16.21 -11.69 -6.72
CA VAL A 69 15.18 -12.64 -7.21
C VAL A 69 15.77 -13.95 -7.72
N ARG A 70 17.09 -14.11 -7.72
CA ARG A 70 17.79 -15.27 -8.30
C ARG A 70 18.26 -16.27 -7.25
N GLY A 71 17.33 -16.84 -6.49
CA GLY A 71 17.60 -17.96 -5.57
C GLY A 71 18.29 -17.60 -4.26
N THR A 72 18.61 -16.32 -4.02
CA THR A 72 19.05 -15.82 -2.72
C THR A 72 17.86 -15.59 -1.79
N PRO A 73 17.93 -16.01 -0.52
CA PRO A 73 16.94 -15.63 0.48
C PRO A 73 16.82 -14.10 0.54
N TRP A 74 15.58 -13.61 0.62
CA TRP A 74 15.36 -12.18 0.78
C TRP A 74 15.88 -11.69 2.13
N PRO A 75 16.55 -10.52 2.17
CA PRO A 75 16.86 -9.84 3.42
C PRO A 75 15.61 -9.59 4.27
N GLY A 76 15.78 -9.47 5.59
CA GLY A 76 14.67 -9.31 6.53
C GLY A 76 13.76 -8.13 6.19
N TRP A 77 14.35 -6.98 5.82
CA TRP A 77 13.58 -5.79 5.43
C TRP A 77 12.64 -6.01 4.23
N VAL A 78 12.95 -6.94 3.32
CA VAL A 78 12.10 -7.25 2.16
C VAL A 78 10.86 -8.00 2.63
N TRP A 79 11.01 -8.98 3.50
CA TRP A 79 9.89 -9.72 4.09
C TRP A 79 8.97 -8.81 4.88
N VAL A 80 9.54 -7.91 5.69
CA VAL A 80 8.76 -6.92 6.45
C VAL A 80 7.94 -6.05 5.50
N LYS A 81 8.53 -5.54 4.41
CA LYS A 81 7.78 -4.75 3.42
C LYS A 81 6.70 -5.55 2.72
N ALA A 82 6.99 -6.78 2.30
CA ALA A 82 6.01 -7.65 1.66
C ALA A 82 4.80 -7.89 2.58
N PHE A 83 5.06 -8.10 3.87
CA PHE A 83 4.02 -8.22 4.88
C PHE A 83 3.21 -6.92 5.03
N VAL A 84 3.86 -5.76 5.08
CA VAL A 84 3.16 -4.46 5.11
C VAL A 84 2.27 -4.25 3.87
N TRP A 85 2.74 -4.61 2.68
CA TRP A 85 1.92 -4.53 1.46
C TRP A 85 0.74 -5.49 1.47
N GLY A 86 0.94 -6.73 1.94
CA GLY A 86 -0.14 -7.69 2.13
C GLY A 86 -1.20 -7.19 3.13
N THR A 87 -0.77 -6.62 4.26
CA THR A 87 -1.71 -6.06 5.25
C THR A 87 -2.47 -4.86 4.69
N LEU A 88 -1.82 -3.95 3.96
CA LEU A 88 -2.52 -2.83 3.31
C LEU A 88 -3.51 -3.29 2.23
N ALA A 89 -3.17 -4.33 1.44
CA ALA A 89 -4.08 -4.89 0.44
C ALA A 89 -5.35 -5.46 1.10
N LEU A 90 -5.22 -6.16 2.22
CA LEU A 90 -6.34 -6.73 2.95
C LEU A 90 -7.13 -5.67 3.75
N ALA A 91 -6.50 -4.57 4.15
CA ALA A 91 -7.14 -3.54 4.94
C ALA A 91 -8.31 -2.85 4.22
N ALA A 92 -8.34 -2.85 2.88
CA ALA A 92 -9.46 -2.28 2.11
C ALA A 92 -10.82 -2.96 2.37
N PHE A 93 -10.83 -4.22 2.79
CA PHE A 93 -12.07 -4.94 3.10
C PHE A 93 -12.67 -4.54 4.46
N LEU A 94 -11.87 -3.95 5.36
CA LEU A 94 -12.27 -3.73 6.75
C LEU A 94 -13.26 -2.57 6.94
N PRO A 95 -13.09 -1.36 6.37
CA PRO A 95 -13.95 -0.23 6.68
C PRO A 95 -15.42 -0.49 6.36
N TYR A 96 -15.72 -1.09 5.21
CA TYR A 96 -17.10 -1.37 4.80
C TYR A 96 -17.70 -2.61 5.48
N ARG A 97 -16.87 -3.61 5.83
CA ARG A 97 -17.36 -4.84 6.48
C ARG A 97 -17.52 -4.67 7.99
N TYR A 98 -16.64 -3.88 8.60
CA TYR A 98 -16.60 -3.64 10.03
C TYR A 98 -16.36 -2.13 10.29
N PRO A 99 -17.40 -1.27 10.20
CA PRO A 99 -17.26 0.19 10.30
C PRO A 99 -16.55 0.69 11.57
N LYS A 100 -16.63 -0.07 12.67
CA LYS A 100 -15.92 0.20 13.92
C LYS A 100 -14.39 0.25 13.76
N THR A 101 -13.85 -0.41 12.74
CA THR A 101 -12.41 -0.44 12.43
C THR A 101 -11.91 0.80 11.70
N ALA A 102 -12.80 1.64 11.15
CA ALA A 102 -12.41 2.75 10.29
C ALA A 102 -11.56 3.80 11.01
N LYS A 103 -11.93 4.22 12.24
CA LYS A 103 -11.14 5.20 13.01
C LYS A 103 -9.76 4.65 13.40
N PRO A 104 -9.61 3.44 13.95
CA PRO A 104 -8.30 2.84 14.16
C PRO A 104 -7.46 2.73 12.88
N LEU A 105 -8.07 2.31 11.78
CA LEU A 105 -7.38 2.20 10.49
C LEU A 105 -6.87 3.55 9.97
N LEU A 106 -7.62 4.63 10.18
CA LEU A 106 -7.19 5.97 9.79
C LEU A 106 -5.87 6.36 10.48
N LEU A 107 -5.74 6.03 11.78
CA LEU A 107 -4.54 6.32 12.57
C LEU A 107 -3.40 5.35 12.24
N LEU A 108 -3.72 4.08 11.95
CA LEU A 108 -2.74 3.05 11.63
C LEU A 108 -2.12 3.25 10.24
N LEU A 109 -2.88 3.79 9.29
CA LEU A 109 -2.45 3.98 7.90
C LEU A 109 -1.13 4.78 7.76
N PRO A 110 -0.98 6.00 8.35
CA PRO A 110 0.29 6.72 8.29
C PRO A 110 1.41 6.02 9.06
N VAL A 111 1.10 5.28 10.14
CA VAL A 111 2.10 4.51 10.90
C VAL A 111 2.68 3.39 10.03
N LEU A 112 1.83 2.63 9.32
CA LEU A 112 2.27 1.59 8.39
C LEU A 112 3.08 2.18 7.22
N GLY A 113 2.64 3.32 6.69
CA GLY A 113 3.38 4.06 5.65
C GLY A 113 4.77 4.51 6.12
N GLY A 114 4.84 5.15 7.28
CA GLY A 114 6.09 5.60 7.89
C GLY A 114 7.03 4.43 8.22
N PHE A 115 6.49 3.34 8.75
CA PHE A 115 7.26 2.12 9.02
C PHE A 115 7.82 1.48 7.74
N ALA A 116 7.03 1.40 6.66
CA ALA A 116 7.51 0.93 5.37
C ALA A 116 8.62 1.81 4.77
N ALA A 117 8.50 3.14 4.93
CA ALA A 117 9.52 4.10 4.52
C ALA A 117 10.80 3.94 5.35
N TYR A 118 10.69 3.82 6.67
CA TYR A 118 11.80 3.54 7.57
C TYR A 118 12.56 2.28 7.15
N MET A 119 11.84 1.18 6.89
CA MET A 119 12.45 -0.08 6.41
C MET A 119 13.12 0.08 5.04
N ALA A 120 12.65 1.00 4.19
CA ALA A 120 13.27 1.27 2.90
C ALA A 120 14.57 2.05 2.99
N ILE A 121 14.60 3.06 3.87
CA ILE A 121 15.70 4.01 4.00
C ILE A 121 16.86 3.33 4.74
N TYR A 122 16.56 2.77 5.91
CA TYR A 122 17.60 2.24 6.79
C TYR A 122 17.93 0.78 6.51
N LYS A 123 17.02 0.04 5.86
CA LYS A 123 17.14 -1.40 5.60
C LYS A 123 17.68 -2.17 6.82
N PRO A 124 17.15 -1.93 8.03
CA PRO A 124 17.58 -2.69 9.18
C PRO A 124 17.09 -4.13 8.97
N LEU A 125 17.93 -5.12 9.25
CA LEU A 125 17.70 -6.57 9.07
C LEU A 125 18.07 -7.13 7.68
#